data_AF-A0A7S4IMN8-F1
#
_entry.id   AF-A0A7S4IMN8-F1
#
_cell.length_a   1.000
_cell.length_b   1.000
_cell.length_c   1.000
_cell.angle_alpha   90.00
_cell.angle_beta   90.00
_cell.angle_gamma   90.00
#
_symmetry.space_group_name_H-M   'P 1'
#
loop_
_entity.id
_entity.type
_entity.pdbx_description
1 polymer ?
#
loop_
_entity_poly.entity_id
_entity_poly.type
_entity_poly.pdbx_seq_one_letter_code
_entity_poly.pdbx_strand_id
1 'polypeptide(L)'
;LATVNWGAPKVTGLSTEEMAKRLDAGLRRECWFVTGRSLPELFSNSFTFSDPQVSLNGIEEYSRGVRSFYKQGSAVGEIVCTAATAPDTITVVWRNFGTVNIGPGFDLAPYFVTTTLKTSASDGGLIVKQEDAFEVNNADLIKYNLFKAKRPAVPPIESVACPLPK
;
A
#
# COMPACT_ATOMS: atom_id res chain seq x y z
N LEU A 1 16.02 2.02 3.53
CA LEU A 1 15.22 2.33 4.74
C LEU A 1 16.03 3.05 5.82
N ALA A 2 17.34 3.27 5.65
CA ALA A 2 18.16 3.96 6.66
C ALA A 2 17.69 5.39 7.00
N THR A 3 16.89 6.01 6.13
CA THR A 3 16.31 7.34 6.30
C THR A 3 14.94 7.34 7.00
N VAL A 4 14.36 6.16 7.27
CA VAL A 4 13.06 6.05 7.98
C VAL A 4 13.32 6.17 9.47
N ASN A 5 12.63 7.09 10.15
CA ASN A 5 12.74 7.26 11.58
C ASN A 5 11.74 6.35 12.32
N TRP A 6 12.16 5.13 12.65
CA TRP A 6 11.33 4.15 13.37
C TRP A 6 10.96 4.59 14.79
N GLY A 7 11.77 5.46 15.40
CA GLY A 7 11.54 6.03 16.73
C GLY A 7 10.79 7.36 16.72
N ALA A 8 10.22 7.79 15.59
CA ALA A 8 9.47 9.02 15.51
C ALA A 8 8.30 9.00 16.52
N PRO A 9 8.08 10.10 17.29
CA PRO A 9 6.93 10.20 18.17
C PRO A 9 5.62 9.99 17.41
N LYS A 10 4.71 9.19 17.99
CA LYS A 10 3.42 8.89 17.36
C LYS A 10 2.56 10.15 17.23
N VAL A 11 1.93 10.32 16.08
CA VAL A 11 1.00 11.43 15.84
C VAL A 11 -0.40 10.98 16.26
N THR A 12 -0.75 11.26 17.50
CA THR A 12 -2.06 10.92 18.08
C THR A 12 -3.04 12.09 18.02
N GLY A 13 -4.32 11.82 18.30
CA GLY A 13 -5.39 12.81 18.39
C GLY A 13 -5.97 13.27 17.05
N LEU A 14 -5.61 12.60 15.96
CA LEU A 14 -6.17 12.88 14.63
C LEU A 14 -7.56 12.27 14.48
N SER A 15 -8.44 12.97 13.76
CA SER A 15 -9.61 12.32 13.18
C SER A 15 -9.21 11.35 12.06
N THR A 16 -10.09 10.43 11.67
CA THR A 16 -9.83 9.49 10.57
C THR A 16 -9.66 10.23 9.23
N GLU A 17 -10.36 11.36 9.03
CA GLU A 17 -10.19 12.24 7.87
C GLU A 17 -8.83 12.94 7.86
N GLU A 18 -8.35 13.41 9.03
CA GLU A 18 -7.02 14.01 9.15
C GLU A 18 -5.92 12.97 8.93
N MET A 19 -6.11 11.76 9.46
CA MET A 19 -5.23 10.63 9.20
C MET A 19 -5.21 10.29 7.70
N ALA A 20 -6.36 10.23 7.04
CA ALA A 20 -6.45 9.99 5.59
C ALA A 20 -5.70 11.05 4.77
N LYS A 21 -5.79 12.33 5.14
CA LYS A 21 -5.04 13.42 4.49
C LYS A 21 -3.53 13.26 4.66
N ARG A 22 -3.07 12.91 5.87
CA ARG A 22 -1.62 12.67 6.13
C ARG A 22 -1.14 11.42 5.40
N LEU A 23 -1.95 10.38 5.38
CA LEU A 23 -1.68 9.15 4.65
C LEU A 23 -1.51 9.42 3.16
N ASP A 24 -2.44 10.16 2.54
CA ASP A 24 -2.37 10.52 1.11
C ASP A 24 -1.10 11.31 0.78
N ALA A 25 -0.81 12.36 1.56
CA ALA A 25 0.39 13.17 1.37
C ALA A 25 1.68 12.33 1.53
N GLY A 26 1.69 11.43 2.51
CA GLY A 26 2.79 10.51 2.74
C GLY A 26 2.97 9.49 1.60
N LEU A 27 1.88 8.86 1.16
CA LEU A 27 1.87 7.90 0.06
C LEU A 27 2.32 8.53 -1.25
N ARG A 28 1.86 9.75 -1.56
CA ARG A 28 2.28 10.47 -2.77
C ARG A 28 3.76 10.86 -2.75
N ARG A 29 4.31 11.16 -1.56
CA ARG A 29 5.72 11.52 -1.42
C ARG A 29 6.65 10.30 -1.43
N GLU A 30 6.32 9.29 -0.64
CA GLU A 30 7.22 8.16 -0.37
C GLU A 30 6.89 6.91 -1.19
N CYS A 31 5.63 6.77 -1.63
CA CYS A 31 5.11 5.61 -2.33
C CYS A 31 5.42 4.30 -1.57
N TRP A 32 5.20 4.30 -0.25
CA TRP A 32 5.72 3.22 0.60
C TRP A 32 5.10 1.85 0.34
N PHE A 33 3.95 1.75 -0.34
CA PHE A 33 3.39 0.49 -0.80
C PHE A 33 4.32 -0.29 -1.76
N VAL A 34 5.29 0.38 -2.40
CA VAL A 34 6.30 -0.28 -3.26
C VAL A 34 7.75 0.04 -2.86
N THR A 35 7.97 1.09 -2.07
CA THR A 35 9.33 1.49 -1.65
C THR A 35 9.70 1.01 -0.23
N GLY A 36 8.70 0.72 0.59
CA GLY A 36 8.84 0.46 2.02
C GLY A 36 9.22 1.69 2.85
N ARG A 37 9.25 2.90 2.30
CA ARG A 37 9.59 4.13 3.05
C ARG A 37 8.36 4.68 3.80
N SER A 38 7.84 3.89 4.73
CA SER A 38 6.65 4.25 5.52
C SER A 38 6.89 5.43 6.45
N LEU A 39 5.81 5.90 7.08
CA LEU A 39 5.80 6.94 8.12
C LEU A 39 5.41 6.31 9.46
N PRO A 40 6.37 5.74 10.22
CA PRO A 40 6.09 4.96 11.43
C PRO A 40 5.31 5.71 12.51
N GLU A 41 5.36 7.04 12.49
CA GLU A 41 4.61 7.91 13.39
C GLU A 41 3.09 7.84 13.24
N LEU A 42 2.58 7.34 12.10
CA LEU A 42 1.14 7.19 11.83
C LEU A 42 0.58 5.83 12.29
N PHE A 43 1.45 4.88 12.62
CA PHE A 43 1.08 3.49 12.89
C PHE A 43 1.22 3.15 14.37
N SER A 44 0.31 2.36 14.92
CA SER A 44 0.44 1.82 16.27
C SER A 44 1.60 0.84 16.36
N ASN A 45 2.13 0.66 17.58
CA ASN A 45 3.11 -0.37 17.85
C ASN A 45 2.52 -1.79 17.71
N SER A 46 1.19 -1.91 17.78
CA SER A 46 0.42 -3.15 17.55
C SER A 46 0.01 -3.35 16.09
N PHE A 47 0.54 -2.54 15.16
CA PHE A 47 0.14 -2.60 13.75
C PHE A 47 0.30 -3.99 13.14
N THR A 48 -0.70 -4.39 12.36
CA THR A 48 -0.69 -5.63 11.58
C THR A 48 -0.98 -5.36 10.11
N PHE A 49 -0.36 -6.17 9.25
CA PHE A 49 -0.62 -6.19 7.81
C PHE A 49 -1.07 -7.58 7.39
N SER A 50 -1.99 -7.64 6.42
CA SER A 50 -2.30 -8.87 5.72
C SER A 50 -2.74 -8.64 4.27
N ASP A 51 -2.45 -9.62 3.43
CA ASP A 51 -3.04 -9.80 2.11
C ASP A 51 -3.42 -11.29 1.93
N PRO A 52 -3.89 -11.75 0.76
CA PRO A 52 -4.24 -13.15 0.54
C PRO A 52 -3.08 -14.17 0.71
N GLN A 53 -1.83 -13.72 0.77
CA GLN A 53 -0.62 -14.56 0.73
C GLN A 53 0.24 -14.44 1.99
N VAL A 54 0.22 -13.30 2.69
CA VAL A 54 1.11 -13.03 3.83
C VAL A 54 0.41 -12.25 4.93
N SER A 55 0.88 -12.44 6.17
CA SER A 55 0.55 -11.60 7.31
C SER A 55 1.83 -11.23 8.06
N LEU A 56 1.93 -9.96 8.46
CA LEU A 56 3.09 -9.38 9.14
C LEU A 56 2.64 -8.57 10.35
N ASN A 57 3.49 -8.53 11.38
CA ASN A 57 3.29 -7.70 12.57
C ASN A 57 4.39 -6.64 12.58
N GLY A 58 4.00 -5.38 12.78
CA GLY A 58 4.92 -4.25 12.82
C GLY A 58 5.10 -3.54 11.48
N ILE A 59 5.13 -2.22 11.52
CA ILE A 59 5.29 -1.36 10.33
C ILE A 59 6.69 -1.50 9.73
N GLU A 60 7.69 -1.81 10.55
CA GLU A 60 9.06 -2.00 10.11
C GLU A 60 9.22 -3.30 9.30
N GLU A 61 8.66 -4.41 9.79
CA GLU A 61 8.63 -5.71 9.12
C GLU A 61 7.89 -5.61 7.79
N TYR A 62 6.71 -4.97 7.78
CA TYR A 62 5.99 -4.65 6.55
C TYR A 62 6.87 -3.89 5.55
N SER A 63 7.50 -2.82 6.01
CA SER A 63 8.33 -1.95 5.17
C SER A 63 9.55 -2.67 4.59
N ARG A 64 10.18 -3.55 5.39
CA ARG A 64 11.28 -4.40 4.95
C ARG A 64 10.81 -5.43 3.91
N GLY A 65 9.66 -6.06 4.15
CA GLY A 65 9.01 -6.99 3.22
C GLY A 65 8.74 -6.34 1.86
N VAL A 66 8.05 -5.20 1.85
CA VAL A 66 7.77 -4.42 0.63
C VAL A 66 9.07 -4.09 -0.12
N ARG A 67 10.06 -3.54 0.59
CA ARG A 67 11.32 -3.15 -0.05
C ARG A 67 12.07 -4.34 -0.66
N SER A 68 12.02 -5.50 0.00
CA SER A 68 12.65 -6.72 -0.49
C SER A 68 11.90 -7.30 -1.70
N PHE A 69 10.58 -7.21 -1.69
CA PHE A 69 9.72 -7.75 -2.74
C PHE A 69 9.86 -6.96 -4.06
N TYR A 70 9.90 -5.63 -4.03
CA TYR A 70 9.96 -4.82 -5.25
C TYR A 70 11.39 -4.49 -5.68
N LYS A 71 11.65 -4.57 -6.99
CA LYS A 71 12.86 -4.02 -7.58
C LYS A 71 12.78 -2.49 -7.57
N GLN A 72 13.56 -1.90 -6.68
CA GLN A 72 13.55 -0.47 -6.40
C GLN A 72 13.91 0.33 -7.67
N GLY A 73 13.13 1.39 -7.94
CA GLY A 73 13.27 2.22 -9.14
C GLY A 73 12.49 1.73 -10.37
N SER A 74 11.92 0.51 -10.34
CA SER A 74 11.05 0.00 -11.41
C SER A 74 9.59 -0.20 -10.99
N ALA A 75 9.33 -0.39 -9.70
CA ALA A 75 7.99 -0.55 -9.17
C ALA A 75 7.28 0.81 -9.07
N VAL A 76 5.99 0.81 -9.40
CA VAL A 76 5.12 1.98 -9.39
C VAL A 76 3.87 1.67 -8.58
N GLY A 77 3.63 2.48 -7.55
CA GLY A 77 2.38 2.52 -6.80
C GLY A 77 1.70 3.87 -7.03
N GLU A 78 0.75 3.93 -7.95
CA GLU A 78 0.06 5.17 -8.28
C GLU A 78 -1.24 5.28 -7.48
N ILE A 79 -1.29 6.27 -6.59
CA ILE A 79 -2.46 6.51 -5.74
C ILE A 79 -3.58 7.11 -6.59
N VAL A 80 -4.64 6.33 -6.78
CA VAL A 80 -5.86 6.79 -7.43
C VAL A 80 -6.63 7.64 -6.45
N CYS A 81 -6.88 7.13 -5.24
CA CYS A 81 -7.40 7.93 -4.16
C CYS A 81 -7.26 7.35 -2.77
N THR A 82 -7.43 8.24 -1.80
CA THR A 82 -7.40 7.98 -0.37
C THR A 82 -8.60 8.66 0.25
N ALA A 83 -9.45 7.93 0.98
CA ALA A 83 -10.64 8.48 1.61
C ALA A 83 -10.90 7.84 2.98
N ALA A 84 -11.38 8.63 3.95
CA ALA A 84 -12.04 8.07 5.13
C ALA A 84 -13.42 7.55 4.71
N THR A 85 -13.65 6.25 4.86
CA THR A 85 -14.84 5.55 4.36
C THR A 85 -15.75 5.06 5.48
N ALA A 86 -15.28 5.11 6.73
CA ALA A 86 -16.05 4.92 7.95
C ALA A 86 -15.33 5.63 9.13
N PRO A 87 -15.95 5.76 10.32
CA PRO A 87 -15.34 6.46 11.46
C PRO A 87 -13.95 5.98 11.87
N ASP A 88 -13.62 4.72 11.60
CA ASP A 88 -12.36 4.06 11.94
C ASP A 88 -11.62 3.52 10.69
N THR A 89 -12.05 3.88 9.48
CA THR A 89 -11.62 3.22 8.24
C THR A 89 -11.18 4.21 7.19
N ILE A 90 -10.00 3.96 6.63
CA ILE A 90 -9.46 4.66 5.47
C ILE A 90 -9.33 3.63 4.35
N THR A 91 -9.82 3.96 3.16
CA THR A 91 -9.61 3.15 1.97
C THR A 91 -8.71 3.88 0.99
N VAL A 92 -7.72 3.16 0.47
CA VAL A 92 -6.82 3.63 -0.58
C VAL A 92 -6.99 2.73 -1.79
N VAL A 93 -7.30 3.31 -2.94
CA VAL A 93 -7.25 2.62 -4.22
C VAL A 93 -6.01 3.07 -4.96
N TRP A 94 -5.22 2.12 -5.43
CA TRP A 94 -3.96 2.41 -6.10
C TRP A 94 -3.64 1.37 -7.17
N ARG A 95 -2.85 1.78 -8.16
CA ARG A 95 -2.41 0.92 -9.27
C ARG A 95 -0.99 0.45 -9.00
N ASN A 96 -0.78 -0.86 -9.07
CA ASN A 96 0.52 -1.50 -8.86
C ASN A 96 1.07 -2.10 -10.15
N PHE A 97 2.33 -1.85 -10.47
CA PHE A 97 3.05 -2.48 -11.58
C PHE A 97 4.57 -2.31 -11.46
N GLY A 98 5.31 -3.00 -12.32
CA GLY A 98 6.77 -2.93 -12.39
C GLY A 98 7.42 -4.27 -12.03
N THR A 99 8.72 -4.27 -11.75
CA THR A 99 9.46 -5.52 -11.51
C THR A 99 9.53 -5.86 -10.02
N VAL A 100 9.32 -7.14 -9.69
CA VAL A 100 9.53 -7.72 -8.35
C VAL A 100 10.73 -8.65 -8.34
N ASN A 101 11.36 -8.82 -7.18
CA ASN A 101 12.55 -9.64 -6.95
C ASN A 101 12.21 -11.13 -6.75
N ILE A 102 11.37 -11.69 -7.64
CA ILE A 102 11.10 -13.13 -7.69
C ILE A 102 12.01 -13.73 -8.76
N GLY A 103 12.92 -14.63 -8.37
CA GLY A 103 13.90 -15.24 -9.28
C GLY A 103 14.79 -14.18 -9.97
N PRO A 104 14.99 -14.24 -11.31
CA PRO A 104 15.79 -13.25 -12.03
C PRO A 104 15.11 -11.86 -12.14
N GLY A 105 13.90 -11.70 -11.60
CA GLY A 105 13.05 -10.53 -11.76
C GLY A 105 11.79 -10.89 -12.54
N PHE A 106 10.64 -10.51 -12.00
CA PHE A 106 9.34 -10.81 -12.58
C PHE A 106 8.56 -9.51 -12.77
N ASP A 107 8.02 -9.29 -13.95
CA ASP A 107 7.26 -8.07 -14.24
C ASP A 107 5.78 -8.28 -13.86
N LEU A 108 5.25 -7.37 -13.04
CA LEU A 108 3.83 -7.27 -12.75
C LEU A 108 3.16 -6.42 -13.84
N ALA A 109 2.17 -7.00 -14.51
CA ALA A 109 1.23 -6.23 -15.33
C ALA A 109 0.44 -5.27 -14.42
N PRO A 110 -0.02 -4.10 -14.91
CA PRO A 110 -0.81 -3.19 -14.09
C PRO A 110 -2.13 -3.76 -13.59
N TYR A 111 -2.37 -3.64 -12.29
CA TYR A 111 -3.62 -4.00 -11.63
C TYR A 111 -3.94 -3.02 -10.49
N PHE A 112 -5.21 -2.98 -10.08
CA PHE A 112 -5.64 -2.18 -8.94
C PHE A 112 -5.59 -2.99 -7.64
N VAL A 113 -5.21 -2.30 -6.58
CA VAL A 113 -5.24 -2.79 -5.20
C VAL A 113 -6.17 -1.88 -4.41
N THR A 114 -7.03 -2.48 -3.61
CA THR A 114 -7.78 -1.78 -2.58
C THR A 114 -7.16 -2.07 -1.23
N THR A 115 -6.55 -1.07 -0.63
CA THR A 115 -6.00 -1.14 0.71
C THR A 115 -7.00 -0.56 1.71
N THR A 116 -7.35 -1.33 2.73
CA THR A 116 -8.17 -0.88 3.86
C THR A 116 -7.27 -0.69 5.07
N LEU A 117 -7.27 0.50 5.66
CA LEU A 117 -6.55 0.80 6.90
C LEU A 117 -7.55 1.06 8.01
N LYS A 118 -7.32 0.46 9.18
CA LYS A 118 -8.11 0.70 10.40
C LYS A 118 -7.37 1.60 11.37
N THR A 119 -8.05 2.63 11.86
CA THR A 119 -7.60 3.46 12.98
C THR A 119 -8.22 2.98 14.29
N SER A 120 -7.59 3.31 15.42
CA SER A 120 -8.07 2.91 16.74
C SER A 120 -8.03 4.08 17.71
N ALA A 121 -9.19 4.43 18.28
CA ALA A 121 -9.28 5.48 19.29
C ALA A 121 -8.48 5.14 20.57
N SER A 122 -8.46 3.86 20.98
CA SER A 122 -7.65 3.42 22.13
C SER A 122 -6.15 3.54 21.88
N ASP A 123 -5.72 3.52 20.62
CA ASP A 123 -4.34 3.78 20.21
C ASP A 123 -4.12 5.25 19.85
N GLY A 124 -5.02 6.15 20.25
CA GLY A 124 -4.90 7.59 20.00
C GLY A 124 -5.16 8.00 18.54
N GLY A 125 -5.94 7.22 17.80
CA GLY A 125 -6.27 7.47 16.39
C GLY A 125 -5.24 6.92 15.39
N LEU A 126 -4.27 6.13 15.86
CA LEU A 126 -3.22 5.52 15.01
C LEU A 126 -3.76 4.37 14.15
N ILE A 127 -3.05 4.09 13.06
CA ILE A 127 -3.34 2.94 12.18
C ILE A 127 -2.89 1.65 12.87
N VAL A 128 -3.83 0.74 13.10
CA VAL A 128 -3.61 -0.56 13.77
C VAL A 128 -3.64 -1.75 12.80
N LYS A 129 -4.24 -1.58 11.62
CA LYS A 129 -4.37 -2.65 10.64
C LYS A 129 -4.29 -2.10 9.22
N GLN A 130 -3.65 -2.86 8.34
CA GLN A 130 -3.72 -2.69 6.89
C GLN A 130 -4.09 -4.03 6.24
N GLU A 131 -5.07 -4.00 5.35
CA GLU A 131 -5.50 -5.14 4.55
C GLU A 131 -5.49 -4.78 3.07
N ASP A 132 -4.71 -5.50 2.27
CA ASP A 132 -4.67 -5.32 0.83
C ASP A 132 -5.54 -6.40 0.15
N ALA A 133 -6.48 -5.94 -0.68
CA ALA A 133 -7.32 -6.79 -1.51
C ALA A 133 -7.04 -6.52 -2.99
N PHE A 134 -6.72 -7.58 -3.72
CA PHE A 134 -6.51 -7.56 -5.16
C PHE A 134 -6.89 -8.90 -5.78
N GLU A 135 -7.44 -8.84 -6.98
CA GLU A 135 -7.62 -10.03 -7.82
C GLU A 135 -6.45 -10.08 -8.80
N VAL A 136 -5.50 -10.97 -8.51
CA VAL A 136 -4.41 -11.24 -9.43
C VAL A 136 -4.57 -12.66 -9.92
N ASN A 137 -4.93 -12.79 -11.20
CA ASN A 137 -4.90 -14.09 -11.85
C ASN A 137 -3.43 -14.51 -12.04
N ASN A 138 -2.93 -15.40 -11.19
CA ASN A 138 -1.57 -15.91 -11.25
C ASN A 138 -1.20 -16.49 -12.64
N ALA A 139 -2.17 -17.00 -13.39
CA ALA A 139 -1.95 -17.48 -14.76
C ALA A 139 -1.65 -16.34 -15.75
N ASP A 140 -2.27 -15.18 -15.57
CA ASP A 140 -2.06 -14.01 -16.44
C ASP A 140 -0.74 -13.30 -16.12
N LEU A 141 -0.32 -13.32 -14.86
CA LEU A 141 1.02 -12.90 -14.45
C LEU A 141 2.12 -13.73 -15.13
N ILE A 142 1.96 -15.06 -15.18
CA ILE A 142 2.94 -15.96 -15.80
C ILE A 142 2.98 -15.75 -17.33
N LYS A 143 1.81 -15.65 -17.99
CA LYS A 143 1.72 -15.39 -19.44
C LYS A 143 2.39 -14.08 -19.84
N TYR A 144 2.23 -13.03 -19.02
CA TYR A 144 2.84 -11.72 -19.28
C TYR A 144 4.38 -11.80 -19.33
N ASN A 145 5.00 -12.61 -18.47
CA ASN A 145 6.45 -12.76 -18.43
C ASN A 145 7.01 -13.65 -19.57
N LEU A 146 6.19 -14.56 -20.11
CA LEU A 146 6.56 -15.40 -21.27
C LEU A 146 6.40 -14.67 -22.61
N PHE A 147 5.45 -13.72 -22.72
CA PHE A 147 5.13 -13.01 -23.96
C PHE A 147 5.23 -11.49 -23.79
N LYS A 148 6.41 -10.99 -23.39
CA LYS A 148 6.67 -9.56 -23.09
C LYS A 148 6.36 -8.57 -24.23
N ALA A 149 6.18 -9.05 -25.47
CA ALA A 149 5.94 -8.23 -26.66
C ALA A 149 4.55 -7.55 -26.69
N LYS A 150 3.59 -8.02 -25.87
CA LYS A 150 2.27 -7.37 -25.74
C LYS A 150 2.04 -6.98 -24.29
N ARG A 151 2.53 -5.81 -23.89
CA ARG A 151 2.14 -5.25 -22.60
C ARG A 151 0.64 -4.96 -22.61
N PRO A 152 -0.13 -5.46 -21.62
CA PRO A 152 -1.53 -5.09 -21.53
C PRO A 152 -1.65 -3.57 -21.37
N ALA A 153 -2.71 -3.00 -21.91
CA ALA A 153 -2.99 -1.59 -21.74
C ALA A 153 -3.09 -1.28 -20.24
N VAL A 154 -2.49 -0.16 -19.83
CA VAL A 154 -2.57 0.28 -18.44
C VAL A 154 -4.01 0.73 -18.18
N PRO A 155 -4.76 0.12 -17.23
CA PRO A 155 -6.13 0.52 -16.96
C PRO A 155 -6.21 2.00 -16.57
N PRO A 156 -7.09 2.82 -17.18
CA PRO A 156 -7.17 4.24 -16.87
C PRO A 156 -7.57 4.45 -15.41
N ILE A 157 -6.92 5.41 -14.75
CA ILE A 157 -7.21 5.72 -13.34
C ILE A 157 -8.51 6.53 -13.22
N GLU A 158 -8.88 7.27 -14.27
CA GLU A 158 -10.03 8.16 -14.33
C GLU A 158 -11.36 7.40 -14.28
N SER A 159 -11.36 6.11 -14.63
CA SER A 159 -12.55 5.26 -14.56
C SER A 159 -12.80 4.65 -13.18
N VAL A 160 -11.89 4.84 -12.22
CA VAL A 160 -11.99 4.24 -10.89
C VAL A 160 -12.58 5.25 -9.91
N ALA A 161 -13.82 5.00 -9.50
CA ALA A 161 -14.48 5.80 -8.49
C ALA A 161 -13.89 5.51 -7.10
N CYS A 162 -13.70 6.56 -6.31
CA CYS A 162 -13.33 6.39 -4.92
C CYS A 162 -14.49 5.79 -4.13
N PRO A 163 -14.20 4.86 -3.20
CA PRO A 163 -15.22 4.36 -2.32
C PRO A 163 -15.82 5.53 -1.53
N LEU A 164 -17.15 5.61 -1.52
CA LEU A 164 -17.86 6.61 -0.74
C LEU A 164 -17.88 6.21 0.74
N PRO A 165 -17.94 7.18 1.66
CA PRO A 165 -18.26 6.90 3.06
C PRO A 165 -19.55 6.09 3.15
N LYS A 166 -19.53 5.03 3.95
CA LYS A 166 -20.74 4.27 4.29
C LYS A 166 -21.42 4.86 5.51
#